data_AF-A0A1H3CGI8-F1
#
_entry.id   AF-A0A1H3CGI8-F1
#
_cell.length_a   1.000
_cell.length_b   1.000
_cell.length_c   1.000
_cell.angle_alpha   90.00
_cell.angle_beta   90.00
_cell.angle_gamma   90.00
#
_symmetry.space_group_name_H-M   'P 1'
#
loop_
_entity.id
_entity.type
_entity.pdbx_description
1 polymer ?
#
loop_
_entity_poly.entity_id
_entity_poly.type
_entity_poly.pdbx_seq_one_letter_code
_entity_poly.pdbx_strand_id
1 'polypeptide(L)'
;MTFVLNDQRKSVLEEPGHVLVLGGPGAGKTTLAILKAQAGMSGMKPGQTALFLSVSRAAVQQIITRCKTVLGRDELSRIEVRTYHSFCWELMINGA
;
A
#
# COMPACT_ATOMS: atom_id res chain seq x y z
N MET A 1 0.73 16.88 -0.05
CA MET A 1 0.82 17.09 1.42
C MET A 1 2.20 16.65 1.87
N THR A 2 2.82 17.36 2.81
CA THR A 2 4.12 16.96 3.38
C THR A 2 3.87 16.22 4.70
N PHE A 3 4.35 14.98 4.81
CA PHE A 3 4.27 14.19 6.03
C PHE A 3 5.51 14.43 6.89
N VAL A 4 5.32 14.81 8.16
CA VAL A 4 6.40 14.83 9.15
C VAL A 4 6.40 13.49 9.88
N LEU A 5 7.46 12.70 9.67
CA LEU A 5 7.60 11.37 10.24
C LEU A 5 8.61 11.38 11.40
N ASN A 6 8.28 10.68 12.49
CA ASN A 6 9.24 10.38 13.55
C ASN A 6 10.17 9.23 13.13
N ASP A 7 11.25 9.03 13.88
CA ASP A 7 12.31 8.09 13.48
C ASP A 7 11.83 6.64 13.41
N GLN A 8 10.90 6.24 14.27
CA GLN A 8 10.26 4.92 14.18
C GLN A 8 9.50 4.71 12.86
N ARG A 9 8.83 5.74 12.32
CA ARG A 9 8.14 5.63 11.03
C ARG A 9 9.13 5.66 9.88
N LYS A 10 10.21 6.43 9.97
CA LYS A 10 11.29 6.43 8.98
C LYS A 10 11.94 5.05 8.88
N SER A 11 12.24 4.41 10.01
CA SER A 11 12.83 3.07 10.02
C SER A 11 11.92 2.03 9.35
N VAL A 12 10.60 2.17 9.46
CA VAL A 12 9.65 1.32 8.71
C VAL A 12 9.74 1.55 7.20
N LEU A 13 9.95 2.78 6.74
CA LEU A 13 10.11 3.08 5.32
C LEU A 13 11.43 2.52 4.77
N GLU A 14 12.50 2.62 5.55
CA GLU A 14 13.87 2.22 5.18
C GLU A 14 14.10 0.70 5.26
N GLU A 15 13.29 -0.03 6.03
CA GLU A 15 13.45 -1.48 6.18
C GLU A 15 13.26 -2.21 4.84
N PRO A 16 14.30 -2.88 4.29
CA PRO A 16 14.22 -3.55 3.00
C PRO A 16 13.41 -4.86 3.02
N GLY A 17 13.23 -5.46 4.19
CA GLY A 17 12.56 -6.74 4.37
C GLY A 17 11.11 -6.64 4.85
N HIS A 18 10.69 -7.66 5.58
CA HIS A 18 9.34 -7.80 6.11
C HIS A 18 9.15 -6.98 7.38
N VAL A 19 8.03 -6.24 7.46
CA VAL A 19 7.70 -5.41 8.62
C VAL A 19 6.29 -5.71 9.11
N LEU A 20 6.16 -5.89 10.42
CA LEU A 20 4.88 -5.90 11.12
C LEU A 20 4.69 -4.58 11.87
N VAL A 21 3.66 -3.82 11.50
CA VAL A 21 3.31 -2.56 12.16
C VAL A 21 2.08 -2.75 13.03
N LEU A 22 2.27 -2.65 14.34
CA LEU A 22 1.19 -2.67 15.33
C LEU A 22 0.81 -1.24 15.72
N GLY A 23 -0.48 -0.97 15.83
CA GLY A 23 -0.97 0.33 16.27
C GLY A 23 -2.48 0.37 16.38
N GLY A 24 -2.99 1.22 17.27
CA GLY A 24 -4.44 1.41 17.46
C GLY A 24 -5.15 2.02 16.25
N PRO A 25 -6.49 2.10 16.28
CA PRO A 25 -7.27 2.89 15.33
C PRO A 25 -6.70 4.32 15.22
N GLY A 26 -6.65 4.89 14.02
CA GLY A 26 -6.15 6.25 13.81
C GLY A 26 -4.62 6.43 13.87
N ALA A 27 -3.82 5.42 14.24
CA ALA A 27 -2.36 5.55 14.37
C ALA A 27 -1.59 5.82 13.05
N GLY A 28 -2.29 5.84 11.91
CA GLY A 28 -1.70 6.12 10.59
C GLY A 28 -1.14 4.91 9.85
N LYS A 29 -1.48 3.67 10.24
CA LYS A 29 -0.97 2.43 9.63
C LYS A 29 -1.14 2.40 8.12
N THR A 30 -2.34 2.71 7.63
CA THR A 30 -2.65 2.73 6.20
C THR A 30 -1.83 3.79 5.47
N THR A 31 -1.69 4.99 6.04
CA THR A 31 -0.86 6.05 5.46
C THR A 31 0.60 5.63 5.39
N LEU A 32 1.14 5.03 6.46
CA LEU A 32 2.53 4.55 6.49
C LEU A 32 2.78 3.45 5.44
N ALA A 33 1.83 2.53 5.25
CA ALA A 33 1.92 1.50 4.22
C ALA A 33 1.94 2.10 2.80
N ILE A 34 1.14 3.15 2.55
CA ILE A 34 1.13 3.87 1.26
C ILE A 34 2.45 4.60 1.03
N LEU A 35 2.99 5.26 2.06
CA LEU A 35 4.30 5.92 1.98
C LEU A 35 5.43 4.91 1.75
N LYS A 36 5.35 3.71 2.34
CA LYS A 36 6.32 2.62 2.09
C LYS A 36 6.25 2.13 0.65
N ALA A 37 5.04 1.94 0.11
CA ALA A 37 4.86 1.60 -1.29
C ALA A 37 5.46 2.69 -2.21
N GLN A 38 5.17 3.97 -1.92
CA GLN A 38 5.71 5.12 -2.66
C GLN A 38 7.24 5.14 -2.66
N ALA A 39 7.86 4.96 -1.49
CA ALA A 39 9.33 4.92 -1.36
C ALA A 39 9.96 3.77 -2.17
N GLY A 40 9.26 2.64 -2.30
CA GLY A 40 9.72 1.48 -3.08
C GLY A 40 9.52 1.61 -4.59
N MET A 41 8.75 2.59 -5.09
CA MET A 41 8.38 2.67 -6.51
C MET A 41 9.56 2.90 -7.45
N SER A 42 10.64 3.53 -6.97
CA SER A 42 11.86 3.77 -7.75
C SER A 42 12.57 2.47 -8.15
N GLY A 43 12.42 1.40 -7.36
CA GLY A 43 12.99 0.08 -7.62
C GLY A 43 12.11 -0.83 -8.47
N MET A 44 10.88 -0.41 -8.80
CA MET A 44 9.93 -1.24 -9.54
C MET A 44 10.19 -1.23 -11.04
N LYS A 45 10.11 -2.40 -11.67
CA LYS A 45 10.20 -2.54 -13.13
C LYS A 45 8.91 -2.04 -13.81
N PRO A 46 8.97 -1.66 -15.09
CA PRO A 46 7.77 -1.33 -15.86
C PRO A 46 6.71 -2.44 -15.76
N GLY A 47 5.46 -2.06 -15.50
CA GLY A 47 4.33 -2.99 -15.36
C GLY A 47 4.14 -3.58 -13.95
N GLN A 48 5.08 -3.37 -13.01
CA GLN A 48 4.89 -3.83 -11.64
C GLN A 48 4.00 -2.85 -10.84
N THR A 49 3.22 -3.40 -9.92
CA THR A 49 2.35 -2.67 -8.98
C THR A 49 2.67 -3.05 -7.54
N ALA A 50 2.41 -2.14 -6.60
CA ALA A 50 2.39 -2.44 -5.18
C ALA A 50 0.98 -2.91 -4.79
N LEU A 51 0.88 -4.15 -4.32
CA LEU A 51 -0.38 -4.81 -3.98
C LEU A 51 -0.75 -4.60 -2.50
N PHE A 52 -1.95 -4.08 -2.27
CA PHE A 52 -2.58 -3.94 -0.97
C PHE A 52 -3.75 -4.93 -0.86
N LEU A 53 -3.65 -5.85 0.10
CA LEU A 53 -4.70 -6.83 0.38
C LEU A 53 -5.47 -6.47 1.65
N SER A 54 -6.80 -6.61 1.59
CA SER A 54 -7.68 -6.40 2.75
C SER A 54 -8.84 -7.40 2.78
N VAL A 55 -9.55 -7.47 3.90
CA VAL A 55 -10.64 -8.45 4.09
C VAL A 55 -11.94 -7.97 3.44
N SER A 56 -12.27 -6.69 3.55
CA SER A 56 -13.58 -6.15 3.14
C SER A 56 -13.49 -5.16 1.98
N ARG A 57 -14.56 -5.08 1.20
CA ARG A 57 -14.71 -4.07 0.13
C ARG A 57 -14.70 -2.64 0.68
N ALA A 58 -15.25 -2.44 1.88
CA ALA A 58 -15.22 -1.14 2.56
C ALA A 58 -13.78 -0.69 2.88
N ALA A 59 -12.95 -1.60 3.40
CA ALA A 59 -11.54 -1.30 3.67
C ALA A 59 -10.76 -1.03 2.38
N VAL A 60 -11.03 -1.79 1.30
CA VAL A 60 -10.47 -1.51 -0.03
C VAL A 60 -10.79 -0.08 -0.49
N GLN A 61 -12.06 0.35 -0.38
CA GLN A 61 -12.46 1.72 -0.77
C GLN A 61 -11.79 2.80 0.10
N GLN A 62 -11.62 2.55 1.39
CA GLN A 62 -10.89 3.46 2.27
C GLN A 62 -9.41 3.58 1.89
N ILE A 63 -8.76 2.47 1.56
CA ILE A 63 -7.36 2.47 1.09
C ILE A 63 -7.25 3.23 -0.23
N ILE A 64 -8.12 2.94 -1.22
CA ILE A 64 -8.13 3.65 -2.52
C ILE A 64 -8.31 5.15 -2.32
N THR A 65 -9.25 5.55 -1.46
CA THR A 65 -9.50 6.96 -1.14
C THR A 65 -8.26 7.59 -0.51
N ARG A 66 -7.59 6.88 0.42
CA ARG A 66 -6.36 7.38 1.04
C ARG A 66 -5.23 7.50 0.02
N CYS A 67 -5.04 6.52 -0.88
CA CYS A 67 -4.03 6.59 -1.95
C CYS A 67 -4.21 7.87 -2.77
N LYS A 68 -5.44 8.20 -3.19
CA LYS A 68 -5.74 9.41 -3.96
C LYS A 68 -5.39 10.73 -3.26
N THR A 69 -5.29 10.71 -1.92
CA THR A 69 -4.90 11.90 -1.13
C THR A 69 -3.39 12.00 -0.90
N VAL A 70 -2.66 10.89 -1.07
CA VAL A 70 -1.23 10.78 -0.73
C VAL A 70 -0.36 10.80 -2.00
N LEU A 71 -0.81 10.12 -3.05
CA LEU A 71 -0.03 9.81 -4.23
C LEU A 71 -0.41 10.71 -5.42
N GLY A 72 0.57 10.99 -6.28
CA GLY A 72 0.37 11.57 -7.60
C GLY A 72 -0.28 10.59 -8.58
N ARG A 73 -0.69 11.11 -9.75
CA ARG A 73 -1.39 10.31 -10.78
C ARG A 73 -0.58 9.10 -11.27
N ASP A 74 0.72 9.30 -11.50
CA ASP A 74 1.61 8.25 -12.01
C ASP A 74 1.96 7.20 -10.95
N GLU A 75 1.93 7.59 -9.68
CA GLU A 75 2.12 6.66 -8.56
C GLU A 75 0.84 5.85 -8.32
N LEU A 76 -0.33 6.48 -8.45
CA LEU A 76 -1.63 5.81 -8.33
C LEU A 76 -1.81 4.67 -9.34
N SER A 77 -1.30 4.82 -10.57
CA SER A 77 -1.37 3.75 -11.57
C SER A 77 -0.50 2.53 -11.23
N ARG A 78 0.40 2.67 -10.25
CA ARG A 78 1.26 1.59 -9.73
C ARG A 78 0.74 0.99 -8.43
N ILE A 79 -0.48 1.30 -8.03
CA ILE A 79 -1.11 0.73 -6.82
C ILE A 79 -2.25 -0.18 -7.21
N GLU A 80 -2.23 -1.40 -6.68
CA GLU A 80 -3.34 -2.34 -6.77
C GLU A 80 -3.92 -2.57 -5.38
N VAL A 81 -5.24 -2.45 -5.23
CA VAL A 81 -5.92 -2.65 -3.93
C VAL A 81 -7.05 -3.65 -4.12
N ARG A 82 -6.96 -4.78 -3.41
CA ARG A 82 -7.91 -5.90 -3.58
C ARG A 82 -8.34 -6.48 -2.26
N THR A 83 -9.45 -7.22 -2.32
CA THR A 83 -9.74 -8.15 -1.24
C THR A 83 -8.90 -9.41 -1.43
N TYR A 84 -8.62 -10.13 -0.34
CA TYR A 84 -8.02 -11.47 -0.45
C TYR A 84 -8.79 -12.36 -1.42
N HIS A 85 -10.12 -12.37 -1.32
CA HIS A 85 -10.99 -13.17 -2.19
C HIS A 85 -10.83 -12.83 -3.67
N SER A 86 -10.86 -11.54 -4.04
CA SER A 86 -10.76 -11.17 -5.45
C SER A 86 -9.37 -11.41 -6.03
N PHE A 87 -8.33 -11.28 -5.21
CA PHE A 87 -6.96 -11.62 -5.60
C PHE A 87 -6.80 -13.13 -5.82
N CYS A 88 -7.21 -13.96 -4.86
CA CYS A 88 -7.14 -15.41 -5.01
C CYS A 88 -8.00 -15.92 -6.18
N TRP A 89 -9.18 -15.34 -6.39
CA TRP A 89 -10.03 -15.70 -7.53
C TRP A 89 -9.33 -15.46 -8.86
N GLU A 90 -8.71 -14.30 -9.05
CA GLU A 90 -7.94 -13.98 -10.25
C GLU A 90 -6.79 -14.95 -10.49
N LEU A 91 -6.02 -15.28 -9.45
CA LEU A 91 -4.93 -16.26 -9.55
C LEU A 91 -5.43 -17.61 -10.05
N MET A 92 -6.62 -18.03 -9.62
CA MET A 92 -7.23 -19.29 -10.07
C MET A 92 -7.69 -19.25 -11.53
N ILE A 93 -8.28 -18.14 -11.97
CA ILE A 93 -8.88 -18.07 -13.32
C ILE A 93 -7.88 -17.67 -14.41
N ASN A 94 -6.88 -16.87 -14.06
CA ASN A 94 -5.96 -16.29 -15.03
C ASN A 94 -4.60 -16.96 -15.06
N GLY A 95 -4.29 -17.85 -14.09
CA GLY A 95 -3.05 -18.63 -14.04
C GLY A 95 -1.81 -17.75 -14.21
N ALA A 96 -1.25 -17.28 -13.07
CA ALA A 96 -0.08 -16.39 -13.03
C ALA A 96 0.98 -16.67 -14.11
#